data_AF-A0A520ABA5-F1
#
_entry.id   AF-A0A520ABA5-F1
#
_cell.length_a   1.000
_cell.length_b   1.000
_cell.length_c   1.000
_cell.angle_alpha   90.00
_cell.angle_beta   90.00
_cell.angle_gamma   90.00
#
_symmetry.space_group_name_H-M   'P 1'
#
loop_
_entity.id
_entity.type
_entity.pdbx_description
1 polymer ?
#
loop_
_entity_poly.entity_id
_entity_poly.type
_entity_poly.pdbx_seq_one_letter_code
_entity_poly.pdbx_strand_id
1 'polypeptide(L)'
;MNSFEAIILAIIEGLTEFLPVSSTGHMIIASSFMGIASDPFVKLFTIAIQLGAILSVVVLYFKRFFKTINFYIKLLVAFIPAAVFGLLLSKKIDELLESPMAVGISLLVGGVILLFVDKWFNNPTVNEEEDISYLTALKIGFFQCIAMIPGV
;
A
#
# COMPACT_ATOMS: atom_id res chain seq x y z
N MET A 1 -5.20 23.71 3.20
CA MET A 1 -5.91 22.95 2.13
C MET A 1 -7.28 23.56 1.84
N ASN A 2 -7.67 23.70 0.57
CA ASN A 2 -9.02 24.10 0.13
C ASN A 2 -9.79 22.91 -0.51
N SER A 3 -11.08 23.09 -0.84
CA SER A 3 -11.91 22.00 -1.37
C SER A 3 -11.46 21.46 -2.73
N PHE A 4 -10.89 22.31 -3.59
CA PHE A 4 -10.37 21.88 -4.89
C PHE A 4 -9.16 20.98 -4.71
N GLU A 5 -8.26 21.36 -3.81
CA GLU A 5 -7.09 20.57 -3.45
C GLU A 5 -7.49 19.22 -2.83
N ALA A 6 -8.50 19.21 -1.95
CA ALA A 6 -9.03 17.99 -1.35
C ALA A 6 -9.60 17.02 -2.39
N ILE A 7 -10.33 17.53 -3.39
CA ILE A 7 -10.89 16.70 -4.48
C ILE A 7 -9.77 16.06 -5.31
N ILE A 8 -8.73 16.83 -5.67
CA ILE A 8 -7.59 16.30 -6.42
C ILE A 8 -6.92 15.16 -5.65
N LEU A 9 -6.59 15.40 -4.39
CA LEU A 9 -5.96 14.42 -3.51
C LEU A 9 -6.82 13.16 -3.34
N ALA A 10 -8.14 13.31 -3.19
CA ALA A 10 -9.07 12.18 -3.10
C ALA A 10 -9.16 11.36 -4.40
N ILE A 11 -9.09 12.00 -5.57
CA ILE A 11 -9.05 11.32 -6.88
C ILE A 11 -7.74 10.55 -7.03
N ILE A 12 -6.61 11.18 -6.69
CA ILE A 12 -5.29 10.53 -6.75
C ILE A 12 -5.29 9.27 -5.89
N GLU A 13 -5.69 9.39 -4.62
CA GLU A 13 -5.81 8.27 -3.69
C GLU A 13 -6.68 7.14 -4.27
N GLY A 14 -7.91 7.46 -4.67
CA GLY A 14 -8.86 6.46 -5.17
C GLY A 14 -8.38 5.74 -6.44
N LEU A 15 -7.58 6.40 -7.29
CA LEU A 15 -7.02 5.79 -8.50
C LEU A 15 -5.76 4.97 -8.22
N THR A 16 -4.93 5.40 -7.26
CA THR A 16 -3.56 4.87 -7.10
C THR A 16 -3.43 3.83 -6.00
N GLU A 17 -4.34 3.77 -5.03
CA GLU A 17 -4.21 2.88 -3.86
C GLU A 17 -4.19 1.39 -4.21
N PHE A 18 -4.92 0.98 -5.25
CA PHE A 18 -5.00 -0.43 -5.67
C PHE A 18 -4.11 -0.78 -6.86
N LEU A 19 -3.55 0.23 -7.52
CA LEU A 19 -2.61 0.03 -8.61
C LEU A 19 -1.18 -0.08 -8.04
N PRO A 20 -0.31 -0.90 -8.64
CA PRO A 20 1.09 -1.02 -8.20
C PRO A 20 1.91 0.21 -8.66
N VAL A 21 1.54 1.40 -8.21
CA VAL A 21 2.11 2.70 -8.60
C VAL A 21 2.39 3.62 -7.41
N SER A 22 2.17 3.14 -6.19
CA SER A 22 2.33 3.84 -4.91
C SER A 22 1.53 5.15 -4.76
N SER A 23 0.38 5.06 -4.07
CA SER A 23 -0.47 6.21 -3.73
C SER A 23 0.28 7.26 -2.90
N THR A 24 1.05 6.81 -1.91
CA THR A 24 1.85 7.69 -1.04
C THR A 24 2.81 8.58 -1.85
N GLY A 25 3.45 8.02 -2.88
CA GLY A 25 4.33 8.79 -3.76
C GLY A 25 3.59 9.86 -4.56
N HIS A 26 2.47 9.50 -5.16
CA HIS A 26 1.62 10.45 -5.91
C HIS A 26 1.07 11.56 -5.00
N MET A 27 0.68 11.23 -3.77
CA MET A 27 0.17 12.19 -2.79
C MET A 27 1.24 13.19 -2.33
N ILE A 28 2.47 12.73 -2.07
CA ILE A 28 3.60 13.60 -1.72
C ILE A 28 3.94 14.54 -2.89
N ILE A 29 3.99 14.02 -4.12
CA ILE A 29 4.29 14.83 -5.31
C ILE A 29 3.21 15.87 -5.55
N ALA A 30 1.93 15.48 -5.54
CA ALA A 30 0.81 16.38 -5.79
C ALA A 30 0.70 17.46 -4.72
N SER A 31 0.75 17.09 -3.44
CA SER A 31 0.69 18.06 -2.33
C SER A 31 1.90 19.01 -2.33
N SER A 32 3.08 18.55 -2.75
CA SER A 32 4.27 19.41 -2.89
C SER A 32 4.12 20.39 -4.05
N PHE A 33 3.61 19.93 -5.20
CA PHE A 33 3.33 20.78 -6.35
C PHE A 33 2.28 21.86 -6.06
N MET A 34 1.30 21.52 -5.22
CA MET A 34 0.28 22.45 -4.75
C MET A 34 0.76 23.37 -3.61
N GLY A 35 2.00 23.16 -3.10
CA GLY A 35 2.59 23.98 -2.05
C GLY A 35 2.01 23.74 -0.65
N ILE A 36 1.32 22.61 -0.43
CA ILE A 36 0.60 22.30 0.81
C ILE A 36 1.19 21.10 1.57
N ALA A 37 2.23 20.45 1.07
CA ALA A 37 2.81 19.23 1.65
C ALA A 37 3.29 19.37 3.12
N SER A 38 3.73 20.57 3.52
CA SER A 38 4.21 20.82 4.88
C SER A 38 3.09 21.04 5.90
N ASP A 39 1.84 21.20 5.45
CA ASP A 39 0.69 21.44 6.32
C ASP A 39 0.33 20.16 7.10
N PRO A 40 0.37 20.16 8.45
CA PRO A 40 -0.02 19.01 9.26
C PRO A 40 -1.44 18.52 8.96
N PHE A 41 -2.35 19.42 8.56
CA PHE A 41 -3.70 19.05 8.19
C PHE A 41 -3.73 18.22 6.91
N VAL A 42 -2.85 18.52 5.94
CA VAL A 42 -2.75 17.73 4.70
C VAL A 42 -2.28 16.32 5.00
N LYS A 43 -1.24 16.15 5.84
CA LYS A 43 -0.79 14.81 6.29
C LYS A 43 -1.92 14.02 6.95
N LEU A 44 -2.72 14.65 7.82
CA LEU A 44 -3.87 14.00 8.42
C LEU A 44 -4.94 13.64 7.37
N PHE A 45 -5.21 14.55 6.44
CA PHE A 45 -6.20 14.35 5.39
C PHE A 45 -5.83 13.18 4.48
N THR A 46 -4.56 13.08 4.05
CA THR A 46 -4.08 11.97 3.20
C THR A 46 -4.27 10.61 3.86
N ILE A 47 -4.10 10.52 5.18
CA ILE A 47 -4.38 9.29 5.94
C ILE A 47 -5.90 9.03 6.03
N ALA A 48 -6.70 10.08 6.24
CA ALA A 48 -8.15 9.94 6.39
C ALA A 48 -8.84 9.46 5.11
N ILE A 49 -8.41 9.93 3.93
CA ILE A 49 -9.03 9.54 2.65
C ILE A 49 -8.76 8.09 2.24
N GLN A 50 -7.69 7.46 2.74
CA GLN A 50 -7.42 6.02 2.55
C GLN A 50 -8.58 5.16 3.08
N LEU A 51 -9.29 5.63 4.11
CA LEU A 51 -10.49 4.94 4.60
C LEU A 51 -11.58 4.85 3.52
N GLY A 52 -11.67 5.83 2.64
CA GLY A 52 -12.57 5.81 1.48
C GLY A 52 -12.18 4.73 0.47
N ALA A 53 -10.88 4.60 0.20
CA ALA A 53 -10.35 3.53 -0.63
C ALA A 53 -10.63 2.16 0.01
N ILE A 54 -10.28 1.96 1.29
CA ILE A 54 -10.57 0.72 2.03
C ILE A 54 -12.06 0.37 1.96
N LEU A 55 -12.95 1.35 2.18
CA LEU A 55 -14.39 1.13 2.12
C LEU A 55 -14.85 0.70 0.73
N SER A 56 -14.22 1.18 -0.35
CA SER A 56 -14.54 0.74 -1.71
C SER A 56 -14.30 -0.76 -1.91
N VAL A 57 -13.22 -1.32 -1.34
CA VAL A 57 -12.92 -2.76 -1.37
C VAL A 57 -13.93 -3.54 -0.54
N VAL A 58 -14.28 -3.03 0.64
CA VAL A 58 -15.30 -3.66 1.50
C VAL A 58 -16.64 -3.74 0.79
N VAL A 59 -17.06 -2.68 0.09
CA VAL A 59 -18.32 -2.65 -0.66
C VAL A 59 -18.25 -3.58 -1.89
N LEU A 60 -17.19 -3.48 -2.69
CA LEU A 60 -17.03 -4.26 -3.92
C LEU A 60 -16.96 -5.77 -3.65
N TYR A 61 -16.26 -6.16 -2.58
CA TYR A 61 -16.02 -7.55 -2.22
C TYR A 61 -16.78 -8.00 -0.97
N PHE A 62 -17.84 -7.30 -0.57
CA PHE A 62 -18.56 -7.54 0.70
C PHE A 62 -18.89 -9.01 0.95
N LYS A 63 -19.38 -9.72 -0.07
CA LYS A 63 -19.71 -11.16 0.03
C LYS A 63 -18.48 -12.05 0.23
N ARG A 64 -17.31 -11.65 -0.27
CA ARG A 64 -16.05 -12.41 -0.14
C ARG A 64 -15.44 -12.31 1.27
N PHE A 65 -15.92 -11.41 2.13
CA PHE A 65 -15.53 -11.39 3.55
C PHE A 65 -16.16 -12.55 4.36
N PHE A 66 -17.23 -13.17 3.88
CA PHE A 66 -17.83 -14.32 4.60
C PHE A 66 -17.10 -15.62 4.23
N LYS A 67 -15.89 -15.79 4.78
CA LYS A 67 -15.00 -16.95 4.55
C LYS A 67 -14.79 -17.76 5.83
N THR A 68 -14.16 -18.93 5.69
CA THR A 68 -13.86 -19.83 6.82
C THR A 68 -12.86 -19.21 7.80
N ILE A 69 -12.89 -19.64 9.07
CA ILE A 69 -11.94 -19.17 10.08
C ILE A 69 -10.48 -19.42 9.68
N ASN A 70 -10.22 -20.53 8.98
CA ASN A 70 -8.89 -20.89 8.48
C ASN A 70 -8.32 -19.83 7.53
N PHE A 71 -9.15 -19.22 6.69
CA PHE A 71 -8.74 -18.12 5.82
C PHE A 71 -8.24 -16.93 6.65
N TYR A 72 -8.99 -16.55 7.70
CA TYR A 72 -8.61 -15.45 8.58
C TYR A 72 -7.34 -15.73 9.39
N ILE A 73 -7.09 -16.98 9.79
CA ILE A 73 -5.83 -17.35 10.43
C ILE A 73 -4.66 -17.18 9.45
N LYS A 74 -4.81 -17.61 8.18
CA LYS A 74 -3.77 -17.38 7.15
C LYS A 74 -3.52 -15.89 6.90
N LEU A 75 -4.58 -15.08 6.86
CA LEU A 75 -4.48 -13.63 6.73
C LEU A 75 -3.72 -13.02 7.92
N LEU A 76 -4.01 -13.46 9.14
CA LEU A 76 -3.29 -13.04 10.34
C LEU A 76 -1.80 -13.44 10.26
N VAL A 77 -1.50 -14.66 9.81
CA VAL A 77 -0.12 -15.13 9.60
C VAL A 77 0.63 -14.26 8.59
N ALA A 78 -0.02 -13.86 7.49
CA ALA A 78 0.56 -12.93 6.53
C ALA A 78 0.75 -11.52 7.13
N PHE A 79 -0.15 -11.07 8.00
CA PHE A 79 -0.05 -9.76 8.63
C PHE A 79 1.06 -9.65 9.70
N ILE A 80 1.42 -10.75 10.38
CA ILE A 80 2.38 -10.73 11.51
C ILE A 80 3.71 -10.06 11.17
N PRO A 81 4.44 -10.45 10.10
CA PRO A 81 5.71 -9.81 9.76
C PRO A 81 5.55 -8.30 9.56
N ALA A 82 4.50 -7.89 8.85
CA ALA A 82 4.24 -6.48 8.60
C ALA A 82 3.93 -5.70 9.90
N ALA A 83 3.13 -6.27 10.80
CA ALA A 83 2.88 -5.66 12.10
C ALA A 83 4.16 -5.51 12.94
N VAL A 84 5.00 -6.55 12.97
CA VAL A 84 6.24 -6.57 13.75
C VAL A 84 7.24 -5.56 13.20
N PHE A 85 7.57 -5.63 11.90
CA PHE A 85 8.56 -4.73 11.31
C PHE A 85 8.05 -3.29 11.23
N GLY A 86 6.75 -3.08 10.99
CA GLY A 86 6.15 -1.75 10.97
C GLY A 86 6.28 -1.04 12.32
N LEU A 87 6.07 -1.76 13.43
CA LEU A 87 6.26 -1.20 14.77
C LEU A 87 7.74 -0.98 15.10
N LEU A 88 8.60 -1.95 14.80
CA LEU A 88 10.04 -1.89 15.11
C LEU A 88 10.77 -0.81 14.30
N LEU A 89 10.35 -0.57 13.05
CA LEU A 89 11.02 0.34 12.11
C LEU A 89 10.23 1.63 11.84
N SER A 90 9.13 1.88 12.57
CA SER A 90 8.23 3.04 12.39
C SER A 90 8.97 4.36 12.18
N LYS A 91 9.89 4.72 13.08
CA LYS A 91 10.70 5.94 12.96
C LYS A 91 11.49 6.02 11.66
N LYS A 92 12.02 4.89 11.18
CA LYS A 92 12.81 4.86 9.95
C LYS A 92 11.93 4.99 8.71
N ILE A 93 10.74 4.41 8.75
CA ILE A 93 9.73 4.55 7.70
C ILE A 93 9.29 6.02 7.60
N ASP A 94 9.02 6.66 8.73
CA ASP A 94 8.66 8.09 8.79
C ASP A 94 9.75 8.99 8.19
N GLU A 95 11.02 8.76 8.53
CA GLU A 95 12.14 9.49 7.92
C GLU A 95 12.20 9.37 6.39
N LEU A 96 11.89 8.18 5.86
CA LEU A 96 11.86 7.95 4.41
C LEU A 96 10.65 8.64 3.75
N LEU A 97 9.48 8.65 4.42
CA LEU A 97 8.27 9.31 3.95
C LEU A 97 8.45 10.83 3.82
N GLU A 98 9.21 11.43 4.73
CA GLU A 98 9.49 12.86 4.72
C GLU A 98 10.53 13.28 3.67
N SER A 99 11.14 12.33 2.96
CA SER A 99 12.13 12.59 1.91
C SER A 99 11.53 12.36 0.51
N PRO A 100 11.13 13.42 -0.21
CA PRO A 100 10.63 13.30 -1.58
C PRO A 100 11.62 12.60 -2.53
N MET A 101 12.93 12.76 -2.29
CA MET A 101 13.97 12.11 -3.08
C MET A 101 14.00 10.59 -2.83
N ALA A 102 13.85 10.16 -1.58
CA ALA A 102 13.80 8.72 -1.26
C ALA A 102 12.58 8.06 -1.91
N VAL A 103 11.42 8.70 -1.80
CA VAL A 103 10.17 8.26 -2.44
C VAL A 103 10.31 8.20 -3.96
N GLY A 104 10.90 9.23 -4.58
CA GLY A 104 11.12 9.27 -6.03
C GLY A 104 12.06 8.17 -6.54
N ILE A 105 13.13 7.86 -5.80
CA ILE A 105 14.04 6.75 -6.13
C ILE A 105 13.29 5.42 -5.99
N SER A 106 12.50 5.25 -4.93
CA SER A 106 11.72 4.05 -4.68
C SER A 106 10.70 3.78 -5.80
N LEU A 107 9.96 4.80 -6.23
CA LEU A 107 9.04 4.75 -7.37
C LEU A 107 9.74 4.30 -8.66
N LEU A 108 10.91 4.85 -8.94
CA LEU A 108 11.68 4.49 -10.13
C LEU A 108 12.13 3.03 -10.07
N VAL A 109 12.69 2.60 -8.94
CA VAL A 109 13.17 1.22 -8.74
C VAL A 109 12.00 0.24 -8.79
N GLY A 110 10.89 0.52 -8.11
CA GLY A 110 9.67 -0.27 -8.14
C GLY A 110 9.11 -0.39 -9.57
N GLY A 111 9.02 0.72 -10.29
CA GLY A 111 8.60 0.73 -11.70
C GLY A 111 9.49 -0.13 -12.60
N VAL A 112 10.82 -0.07 -12.42
CA VAL A 112 11.75 -0.94 -13.15
C VAL A 112 11.54 -2.41 -12.81
N ILE A 113 11.33 -2.76 -11.54
CA ILE A 113 11.06 -4.14 -11.11
C ILE A 113 9.78 -4.67 -11.76
N LEU A 114 8.71 -3.87 -11.80
CA LEU A 114 7.43 -4.25 -12.40
C LEU A 114 7.54 -4.58 -13.89
N LEU A 115 8.49 -3.99 -14.64
CA LEU A 115 8.72 -4.34 -16.05
C LEU A 115 9.18 -5.80 -16.24
N PHE A 116 9.75 -6.42 -15.20
CA PHE A 116 10.28 -7.77 -15.26
C PHE A 116 9.50 -8.78 -14.42
N VAL A 117 8.61 -8.31 -13.53
CA VAL A 117 7.90 -9.16 -12.56
C VAL A 117 7.07 -10.23 -13.24
N ASP A 118 6.40 -9.90 -14.35
CA ASP A 118 5.56 -10.85 -15.09
C ASP A 118 6.35 -12.09 -15.55
N LYS A 119 7.64 -11.91 -15.89
CA LYS A 119 8.49 -13.03 -16.35
C LYS A 119 8.86 -13.99 -15.22
N TRP A 120 8.81 -13.55 -13.97
CA TRP A 120 9.22 -14.35 -12.81
C TRP A 120 8.14 -15.31 -12.33
N PHE A 121 6.86 -15.07 -12.66
CA PHE A 121 5.72 -15.81 -12.12
C PHE A 121 4.94 -16.63 -13.17
N ASN A 122 5.59 -17.02 -14.28
CA ASN A 122 4.97 -17.71 -15.42
C ASN A 122 4.41 -19.13 -15.13
N ASN A 123 4.68 -19.72 -13.96
CA ASN A 123 4.22 -21.07 -13.59
C ASN A 123 3.48 -21.04 -12.24
N PRO A 124 2.22 -20.58 -12.19
CA PRO A 124 1.45 -20.54 -10.95
C PRO A 124 1.14 -21.94 -10.44
N THR A 125 1.42 -22.21 -9.17
CA THR A 125 1.17 -23.50 -8.50
C THR A 125 -0.06 -23.50 -7.60
N VAL A 126 -0.69 -22.33 -7.41
CA VAL A 126 -1.85 -22.11 -6.53
C VAL A 126 -2.94 -21.45 -7.38
N ASN A 127 -4.08 -22.11 -7.52
CA ASN A 127 -5.17 -21.62 -8.38
C ASN A 127 -6.28 -20.93 -7.58
N GLU A 128 -6.49 -21.37 -6.34
CA GLU A 128 -7.50 -20.81 -5.45
C GLU A 128 -6.89 -20.27 -4.15
N GLU A 129 -7.51 -19.24 -3.59
CA GLU A 129 -7.10 -18.64 -2.30
C GLU A 129 -7.11 -19.66 -1.16
N GLU A 130 -7.95 -20.69 -1.25
CA GLU A 130 -8.10 -21.74 -0.23
C GLU A 130 -6.87 -22.67 -0.18
N ASP A 131 -6.17 -22.82 -1.30
CA ASP A 131 -4.97 -23.66 -1.45
C ASP A 131 -3.69 -23.01 -0.90
N ILE A 132 -3.75 -21.74 -0.50
CA ILE A 132 -2.59 -21.02 0.06
C ILE A 132 -2.16 -21.71 1.36
N SER A 133 -0.94 -22.25 1.40
CA SER A 133 -0.37 -22.83 2.62
C SER A 133 -0.01 -21.75 3.66
N TYR A 134 0.09 -22.10 4.94
CA TYR A 134 0.57 -21.18 5.98
C TYR A 134 1.99 -20.65 5.70
N LEU A 135 2.86 -21.49 5.12
CA LEU A 135 4.21 -21.07 4.72
C LEU A 135 4.15 -20.03 3.59
N THR A 136 3.24 -20.19 2.64
CA THR A 136 3.02 -19.22 1.57
C THR A 136 2.47 -17.91 2.14
N ALA A 137 1.50 -17.96 3.06
CA ALA A 137 0.97 -16.78 3.74
C ALA A 137 2.08 -16.02 4.49
N LEU A 138 2.95 -16.71 5.21
CA LEU A 138 4.08 -16.09 5.91
C LEU A 138 5.07 -15.43 4.93
N LYS A 139 5.38 -16.09 3.80
CA LYS A 139 6.22 -15.51 2.74
C LYS A 139 5.61 -14.23 2.20
N ILE A 140 4.30 -14.22 1.92
CA ILE A 140 3.58 -13.01 1.49
C ILE A 140 3.77 -11.89 2.52
N GLY A 141 3.66 -12.19 3.82
CA GLY A 141 3.91 -11.22 4.89
C GLY A 141 5.31 -10.61 4.87
N PHE A 142 6.34 -11.40 4.59
CA PHE A 142 7.69 -10.86 4.40
C PHE A 142 7.80 -9.97 3.16
N PHE A 143 7.14 -10.32 2.05
CA PHE A 143 7.07 -9.44 0.88
C PHE A 143 6.29 -8.15 1.17
N GLN A 144 5.23 -8.19 2.00
CA GLN A 144 4.52 -6.99 2.44
C GLN A 144 5.41 -6.03 3.24
N CYS A 145 6.47 -6.51 3.88
CA CYS A 145 7.43 -5.63 4.56
C CYS A 145 8.19 -4.72 3.57
N ILE A 146 8.28 -5.09 2.29
CA ILE A 146 8.88 -4.23 1.25
C ILE A 146 7.99 -3.00 1.00
N ALA A 147 6.66 -3.15 1.13
CA ALA A 147 5.71 -2.04 0.99
C ALA A 147 5.82 -0.99 2.11
N MET A 148 6.60 -1.26 3.17
CA MET A 148 6.94 -0.25 4.18
C MET A 148 7.95 0.77 3.67
N ILE A 149 8.64 0.48 2.56
CA ILE A 149 9.51 1.45 1.89
C ILE A 149 8.59 2.39 1.11
N PRO A 150 8.55 3.69 1.47
CA PRO A 150 7.68 4.65 0.79
C PRO A 150 7.97 4.71 -0.70
N GLY A 151 6.93 4.65 -1.55
CA GLY A 151 7.10 4.68 -3.01
C GLY A 151 7.24 3.31 -3.69
N VAL A 152 7.28 2.20 -2.94
CA VAL A 152 7.18 0.83 -3.49
C VAL A 152 5.75 0.50 -3.87
#